data_AF-A0A964LQ68-F1
#
_entry.id   AF-A0A964LQ68-F1
#
_cell.length_a   1.000
_cell.length_b   1.000
_cell.length_c   1.000
_cell.angle_alpha   90.00
_cell.angle_beta   90.00
_cell.angle_gamma   90.00
#
_symmetry.space_group_name_H-M   'P 1'
#
loop_
_entity.id
_entity.type
_entity.pdbx_description
1 polymer ?
#
loop_
_entity_poly.entity_id
_entity_poly.type
_entity_poly.pdbx_seq_one_letter_code
_entity_poly.pdbx_strand_id
1 'polypeptide(L)'
;MALDRGERLFTTGLVLQELLQGFSGPKAGIQIIEHFSSLPLVVPDRRDHIAAAELRNACRQAGVQIGTIDALLAQLCLRYRLMLLTTDKDFGLIVRLTNLRLWPAGGALN
;
A
#
# COMPACT_ATOMS: atom_id res chain seq x y z
N MET A 1 -10.35 2.23 -14.51
CA MET A 1 -9.63 2.13 -13.21
C MET A 1 -8.20 1.66 -13.46
N ALA A 2 -7.30 1.67 -12.47
CA ALA A 2 -5.91 1.17 -12.65
C ALA A 2 -5.85 -0.27 -13.21
N LEU A 3 -6.93 -1.04 -13.01
CA LEU A 3 -7.16 -2.38 -13.58
C LEU A 3 -7.22 -2.42 -15.13
N ASP A 4 -7.58 -1.32 -15.80
CA ASP A 4 -7.85 -1.32 -17.25
C ASP A 4 -6.63 -0.97 -18.11
N ARG A 5 -5.50 -0.59 -17.49
CA ARG A 5 -4.31 -0.06 -18.21
C ARG A 5 -3.22 -1.08 -18.51
N GLY A 6 -3.42 -2.36 -18.15
CA GLY A 6 -2.37 -3.39 -18.27
C GLY A 6 -1.21 -3.20 -17.29
N GLU A 7 -1.40 -2.36 -16.27
CA GLU A 7 -0.47 -2.17 -15.16
C GLU A 7 -0.40 -3.45 -14.33
N ARG A 8 0.81 -3.88 -13.97
CA ARG A 8 0.97 -5.00 -13.04
C ARG A 8 0.63 -4.53 -11.63
N LEU A 9 -0.49 -4.99 -11.12
CA LEU A 9 -0.93 -4.76 -9.75
C LEU A 9 -0.31 -5.78 -8.80
N PHE A 10 -0.01 -5.33 -7.60
CA PHE A 10 0.50 -6.15 -6.51
C PHE A 10 -0.37 -5.91 -5.28
N THR A 11 -0.43 -6.91 -4.40
CA THR A 11 -1.09 -6.78 -3.10
C THR A 11 -0.19 -7.32 -1.99
N THR A 12 -0.58 -7.10 -0.74
CA THR A 12 0.04 -7.75 0.42
C THR A 12 -1.05 -8.31 1.34
N GLY A 13 -0.67 -9.23 2.22
CA GLY A 13 -1.60 -9.87 3.14
C GLY A 13 -2.37 -8.87 4.00
N LEU A 14 -1.74 -7.76 4.39
CA LEU A 14 -2.39 -6.72 5.19
C LEU A 14 -3.51 -6.00 4.43
N VAL A 15 -3.29 -5.63 3.16
CA VAL A 15 -4.33 -5.01 2.32
C VAL A 15 -5.50 -5.97 2.11
N LEU A 16 -5.22 -7.24 1.82
CA LEU A 16 -6.26 -8.26 1.69
C LEU A 16 -7.04 -8.44 3.01
N GLN A 17 -6.33 -8.48 4.14
CA GLN A 17 -6.95 -8.62 5.45
C GLN A 17 -7.86 -7.43 5.78
N GLU A 18 -7.40 -6.20 5.58
CA GLU A 18 -8.19 -4.98 5.81
C GLU A 18 -9.44 -4.94 4.93
N LEU A 19 -9.34 -5.33 3.65
CA LEU A 19 -10.50 -5.44 2.77
C LEU A 19 -11.50 -6.48 3.29
N LEU A 20 -11.04 -7.67 3.66
CA LEU A 20 -11.94 -8.71 4.17
C LEU A 20 -12.61 -8.32 5.50
N GLN A 21 -11.98 -7.46 6.30
CA GLN A 21 -12.53 -6.93 7.55
C GLN A 21 -13.46 -5.73 7.34
N GLY A 22 -13.25 -4.95 6.28
CA GLY A 22 -14.02 -3.74 5.97
C GLY A 22 -15.32 -3.98 5.21
N PHE A 23 -15.47 -5.10 4.52
CA PHE A 23 -16.68 -5.44 3.77
C PHE A 23 -17.55 -6.46 4.53
N SER A 24 -18.81 -6.11 4.80
CA SER A 24 -19.76 -6.98 5.50
C SER A 24 -20.51 -7.89 4.53
N GLY A 25 -20.41 -9.20 4.75
CA GLY A 25 -21.27 -10.22 4.11
C GLY A 25 -20.50 -11.32 3.37
N PRO A 26 -20.91 -12.60 3.47
CA PRO A 26 -20.15 -13.73 2.94
C PRO A 26 -19.91 -13.68 1.42
N LYS A 27 -20.84 -13.09 0.66
CA LYS A 27 -20.68 -12.92 -0.80
C LYS A 27 -19.59 -11.91 -1.18
N ALA A 28 -19.46 -10.81 -0.43
CA ALA A 28 -18.44 -9.79 -0.70
C ALA A 28 -17.03 -10.31 -0.41
N GLY A 29 -16.86 -11.07 0.68
CA GLY A 29 -15.58 -11.70 1.02
C GLY A 29 -15.10 -12.68 -0.05
N ILE A 30 -15.98 -13.54 -0.57
CA ILE A 30 -15.65 -14.49 -1.65
C ILE A 30 -15.18 -13.74 -2.90
N GLN A 31 -15.91 -12.71 -3.32
CA GLN A 31 -15.53 -11.90 -4.49
C GLN A 31 -14.18 -11.21 -4.29
N ILE A 32 -13.88 -10.70 -3.10
CA ILE A 32 -12.57 -10.10 -2.80
C ILE A 32 -11.46 -11.14 -2.96
N ILE A 33 -11.63 -12.33 -2.38
CA ILE A 33 -10.64 -13.42 -2.48
C ILE A 33 -10.42 -13.81 -3.94
N GLU A 34 -11.49 -14.00 -4.71
CA GLU A 34 -11.42 -14.38 -6.13
C GLU A 34 -10.65 -13.32 -6.94
N HIS A 35 -11.00 -12.04 -6.82
CA HIS A 35 -10.31 -10.97 -7.56
C HIS A 35 -8.83 -10.85 -7.16
N PHE A 36 -8.52 -10.94 -5.87
CA PHE A 36 -7.15 -10.80 -5.36
C PHE A 36 -6.28 -12.03 -5.59
N SER A 37 -6.87 -13.21 -5.85
CA SER A 37 -6.13 -14.45 -6.14
C SER A 37 -5.24 -14.36 -7.38
N SER A 38 -5.59 -13.47 -8.32
CA SER A 38 -4.82 -13.22 -9.54
C SER A 38 -3.64 -12.26 -9.33
N LEU A 39 -3.59 -11.53 -8.21
CA LEU A 39 -2.56 -10.53 -7.93
C LEU A 39 -1.34 -11.18 -7.26
N PRO A 40 -0.12 -10.91 -7.75
CA PRO A 40 1.09 -11.28 -7.03
C PRO A 40 1.09 -10.71 -5.60
N LEU A 41 1.35 -11.60 -4.64
CA LEU A 41 1.41 -11.27 -3.22
C LEU A 41 2.84 -10.89 -2.80
N VAL A 42 3.02 -9.65 -2.36
CA VAL A 42 4.26 -9.19 -1.71
C VAL A 42 4.17 -9.54 -0.22
N VAL A 43 4.99 -10.48 0.21
CA VAL A 43 5.07 -10.90 1.62
C VAL A 43 6.24 -10.18 2.28
N PRO A 44 6.01 -9.35 3.32
CA PRO A 44 7.09 -8.70 4.03
C PRO A 44 7.95 -9.72 4.76
N ASP A 45 9.26 -9.54 4.68
CA ASP A 45 10.21 -10.29 5.49
C ASP A 45 10.67 -9.47 6.72
N ARG A 46 11.53 -10.06 7.54
CA ARG A 46 12.07 -9.40 8.74
C ARG A 46 12.72 -8.04 8.44
N ARG A 47 13.41 -7.91 7.31
CA ARG A 47 14.09 -6.66 6.93
C ARG A 47 13.09 -5.58 6.57
N ASP A 48 11.96 -5.95 5.95
CA ASP A 48 10.87 -5.01 5.67
C ASP A 48 10.29 -4.45 6.97
N HIS A 49 10.07 -5.30 7.97
CA HIS A 49 9.57 -4.85 9.26
C HIS A 49 10.54 -3.93 10.01
N ILE A 50 11.84 -4.24 9.98
CA ILE A 50 12.88 -3.38 10.59
C ILE A 50 12.92 -2.02 9.88
N ALA A 51 13.02 -2.01 8.55
CA ALA A 51 13.09 -0.77 7.78
C ALA A 51 11.81 0.06 7.87
N ALA A 52 10.64 -0.57 7.99
CA ALA A 52 9.38 0.14 8.24
C ALA A 52 9.38 0.84 9.60
N ALA A 53 9.93 0.20 10.64
CA ALA A 53 10.07 0.82 11.96
C ALA A 53 11.04 2.02 11.92
N GLU A 54 12.14 1.89 11.19
CA GLU A 54 13.10 2.99 10.96
C GLU A 54 12.45 4.16 10.21
N LEU A 55 11.73 3.87 9.12
CA LEU A 55 10.97 4.86 8.36
C LEU A 55 9.98 5.62 9.26
N ARG A 56 9.20 4.90 10.06
CA ARG A 56 8.26 5.50 11.02
C ARG A 56 8.96 6.39 12.04
N ASN A 57 10.11 5.97 12.55
CA ASN A 57 10.89 6.76 13.50
C ASN A 57 11.43 8.04 12.85
N ALA A 58 11.91 7.96 11.62
CA ALA A 58 12.38 9.12 10.85
C ALA A 58 11.24 10.12 10.58
N CYS A 59 10.07 9.65 10.16
CA CYS A 59 8.89 10.50 10.00
C CYS A 59 8.52 11.20 11.32
N ARG A 60 8.51 10.46 12.43
CA ARG A 60 8.21 11.04 13.76
C ARG A 60 9.21 12.12 14.17
N GLN A 61 10.50 11.91 13.90
CA GLN A 61 11.54 12.92 14.16
C GLN A 61 11.33 14.20 13.33
N ALA A 62 10.76 14.06 12.14
CA ALA A 62 10.36 15.18 11.27
C ALA A 62 8.97 15.77 11.62
N GLY A 63 8.37 15.37 12.75
CA GLY A 63 7.05 15.84 13.18
C GLY A 63 5.85 15.22 12.43
N VAL A 64 6.08 14.16 11.66
CA VAL A 64 5.04 13.44 10.90
C VAL A 64 4.72 12.12 11.60
N GLN A 65 3.49 11.97 12.09
CA GLN A 65 3.03 10.71 12.67
C GLN A 65 2.43 9.82 11.60
N ILE A 66 2.91 8.57 11.50
CA ILE A 66 2.38 7.56 10.59
C ILE A 66 2.06 6.25 11.32
N GLY A 67 1.06 5.52 10.81
CA GLY A 67 0.68 4.21 11.30
C GLY A 67 1.76 3.15 11.05
N THR A 68 1.74 2.09 11.86
CA THR A 68 2.67 0.96 11.70
C THR A 68 2.46 0.24 10.36
N ILE A 69 1.19 0.08 9.94
CA ILE A 69 0.84 -0.55 8.67
C ILE A 69 1.24 0.35 7.51
N ASP A 70 0.95 1.66 7.58
CA ASP A 70 1.34 2.62 6.53
C ASP A 70 2.84 2.65 6.29
N ALA A 71 3.63 2.63 7.37
CA ALA A 71 5.08 2.57 7.27
C ALA A 71 5.55 1.29 6.57
N LEU A 72 4.89 0.15 6.83
CA LEU A 72 5.20 -1.11 6.18
C LEU A 72 4.79 -1.11 4.70
N LEU A 73 3.61 -0.60 4.36
CA LEU A 73 3.17 -0.46 2.98
C LEU A 73 4.08 0.47 2.17
N ALA A 74 4.44 1.63 2.75
CA ALA A 74 5.39 2.56 2.16
C ALA A 74 6.76 1.89 1.96
N GLN A 75 7.25 1.15 2.96
CA GLN A 75 8.54 0.46 2.86
C GLN A 75 8.54 -0.63 1.78
N LEU A 76 7.48 -1.42 1.65
CA LEU A 76 7.35 -2.40 0.57
C LEU A 76 7.39 -1.70 -0.80
N CYS A 77 6.70 -0.57 -0.93
CA CYS A 77 6.72 0.21 -2.17
C CYS A 77 8.12 0.75 -2.48
N LEU A 78 8.86 1.24 -1.48
CA LEU A 78 10.23 1.73 -1.63
C LEU A 78 11.19 0.60 -2.05
N ARG A 79 11.16 -0.55 -1.35
CA ARG A 79 12.03 -1.70 -1.65
C ARG A 79 11.81 -2.25 -3.05
N TYR A 80 10.55 -2.45 -3.43
CA TYR A 80 10.19 -3.06 -4.72
C TYR A 80 9.96 -2.03 -5.84
N ARG A 81 10.21 -0.74 -5.57
CA ARG A 81 10.01 0.39 -6.50
C ARG A 81 8.59 0.48 -7.07
N LEU A 82 7.60 0.07 -6.29
CA LEU A 82 6.19 0.11 -6.66
C LEU A 82 5.61 1.51 -6.44
N MET A 83 4.53 1.81 -7.15
CA MET A 83 3.69 2.97 -6.87
C MET A 83 2.55 2.54 -5.95
N LEU A 84 2.28 3.35 -4.93
CA LEU A 84 1.19 3.10 -3.99
C LEU A 84 -0.11 3.69 -4.53
N LEU A 85 -1.10 2.83 -4.78
CA LEU A 85 -2.47 3.27 -5.02
C LEU A 85 -3.17 3.40 -3.66
N THR A 86 -3.54 4.62 -3.29
CA THR A 86 -4.21 4.91 -2.02
C THR A 86 -5.15 6.09 -2.17
N THR A 87 -6.24 6.09 -1.39
CA THR A 87 -7.11 7.26 -1.17
C THR A 87 -6.75 8.01 0.10
N ASP A 88 -5.84 7.47 0.91
CA ASP A 88 -5.37 8.09 2.14
C ASP A 88 -4.35 9.19 1.82
N LYS A 89 -4.68 10.40 2.25
CA LYS A 89 -3.89 11.60 2.00
C LYS A 89 -2.64 11.66 2.86
N ASP A 90 -2.58 10.90 3.96
CA ASP A 90 -1.46 10.92 4.90
C ASP A 90 -0.17 10.36 4.29
N PHE A 91 -0.29 9.48 3.29
CA PHE A 91 0.87 9.05 2.48
C PHE A 91 1.54 10.22 1.73
N GLY A 92 0.82 11.31 1.47
CA GLY A 92 1.40 12.54 0.93
C GLY A 92 2.46 13.17 1.83
N LEU A 93 2.38 12.95 3.15
CA LEU A 93 3.42 13.38 4.09
C LEU A 93 4.67 12.50 4.00
N ILE A 94 4.50 11.20 3.75
CA ILE A 94 5.60 10.24 3.57
C ILE A 94 6.39 10.53 2.28
N VAL A 95 5.70 10.91 1.20
CA VAL A 95 6.32 11.32 -0.08
C VAL A 95 7.25 12.52 0.10
N ARG A 96 6.97 13.44 1.02
CA ARG A 96 7.84 14.60 1.26
C ARG A 96 9.17 14.24 1.90
N LEU A 97 9.24 13.10 2.56
CA LEU A 97 10.40 12.64 3.33
C LEU A 97 11.13 11.48 2.65
N THR A 98 10.57 10.91 1.59
CA THR A 98 11.06 9.66 0.97
C THR A 98 10.89 9.70 -0.56
N ASN A 99 11.43 8.71 -1.25
CA ASN A 99 11.18 8.50 -2.69
C ASN A 99 9.90 7.69 -2.96
N LEU A 100 8.95 7.65 -2.02
CA LEU A 100 7.67 6.97 -2.22
C LEU A 100 6.93 7.63 -3.38
N ARG A 101 6.35 6.83 -4.26
CA ARG A 101 5.56 7.32 -5.39
C ARG A 101 4.11 6.92 -5.20
N LEU A 102 3.20 7.88 -5.31
CA LEU A 102 1.77 7.62 -5.31
C LEU A 102 1.28 7.48 -6.74
N TRP A 103 0.38 6.54 -6.96
CA TRP A 103 -0.36 6.45 -8.21
C TRP A 103 -1.26 7.69 -8.34
N PRO A 104 -1.26 8.40 -9.47
CA PRO A 104 -2.05 9.62 -9.64
C PRO A 104 -3.54 9.33 -9.46
N ALA A 105 -4.20 10.16 -8.65
CA ALA A 105 -5.65 10.13 -8.48
C ALA A 105 -6.33 10.70 -9.74
N GLY A 106 -6.47 9.85 -10.76
CA GLY A 106 -7.08 10.23 -12.04
C GLY A 106 -6.31 9.64 -13.21
N GLY A 107 -6.86 8.58 -13.79
CA GLY A 107 -6.47 8.17 -15.14
C GLY A 107 -7.07 9.12 -16.18
N ALA A 108 -6.55 10.35 -16.30
CA ALA A 108 -6.71 11.28 -17.42
C ALA A 108 -5.70 12.41 -17.15
N LEU A 109 -4.79 12.82 -18.03
CA LEU A 109 -4.89 13.10 -19.46
C LEU A 109 -3.52 12.93 -20.12
N ASN A 110 -3.51 12.25 -21.27
CA ASN A 110 -2.84 12.56 -22.53
C ASN A 110 -3.07 11.38 -23.47
#